data_AF-A0A645D318-F1
#
_entry.id   AF-A0A645D318-F1
#
_cell.length_a   1.000
_cell.length_b   1.000
_cell.length_c   1.000
_cell.angle_alpha   90.00
_cell.angle_beta   90.00
_cell.angle_gamma   90.00
#
_symmetry.space_group_name_H-M   'P 1'
#
loop_
_entity.id
_entity.type
_entity.pdbx_description
1 polymer ?
#
loop_
_entity_poly.entity_id
_entity_poly.type
_entity_poly.pdbx_seq_one_letter_code
_entity_poly.pdbx_strand_id
1 'polypeptide(L)'
;MTLKKYQKIKLIITVLIAVIFSQAILYQNYLIPLATLVVASLVLIFLRHRVKEVIADERDYANAGKSASWAIQIYSWIAVVIMFVLYGFKNLNPSYEPIAITLAYSTCALMIIYSLFFKFQNKVKFSQSKNKFIIFIIILSILAAIFTLRLFSGEDNWVCQNGQWIKHGSPNFSAPTTLCK
;
A
#
# COMPACT_ATOMS: atom_id res chain seq x y z
N MET A 1 19.55 -26.31 1.09
CA MET A 1 19.50 -25.45 -0.11
C MET A 1 20.38 -24.21 0.12
N THR A 2 21.08 -23.68 -0.89
CA THR A 2 21.83 -22.41 -0.77
C THR A 2 20.90 -21.21 -0.93
N LEU A 3 21.21 -20.09 -0.28
CA LEU A 3 20.39 -18.87 -0.29
C LEU A 3 20.09 -18.37 -1.72
N LYS A 4 21.10 -18.36 -2.60
CA LYS A 4 20.96 -17.94 -4.01
C LYS A 4 19.97 -18.81 -4.78
N LYS A 5 19.97 -20.13 -4.56
CA LYS A 5 19.01 -21.03 -5.19
C LYS A 5 17.59 -20.73 -4.67
N TYR A 6 17.44 -20.50 -3.36
CA TYR A 6 16.13 -20.17 -2.76
C TYR A 6 15.57 -18.87 -3.32
N GLN A 7 16.40 -17.84 -3.47
CA GLN A 7 16.00 -16.57 -4.07
C GLN A 7 15.50 -16.72 -5.51
N LYS A 8 16.17 -17.56 -6.34
CA LYS A 8 15.70 -17.86 -7.70
C LYS A 8 14.34 -18.56 -7.70
N ILE A 9 14.15 -19.59 -6.87
CA ILE A 9 12.86 -20.29 -6.77
C ILE A 9 11.77 -19.35 -6.29
N LYS A 10 12.05 -18.52 -5.26
CA LYS A 10 11.11 -17.53 -4.75
C LYS A 10 10.65 -16.56 -5.86
N LEU A 11 11.59 -16.05 -6.67
CA LEU A 11 11.27 -15.16 -7.78
C LEU A 11 10.34 -15.85 -8.80
N ILE A 12 10.65 -17.10 -9.18
CA ILE A 12 9.83 -17.88 -10.12
C ILE A 12 8.41 -18.07 -9.57
N ILE A 13 8.27 -18.46 -8.31
CA ILE A 13 6.96 -18.64 -7.66
C ILE A 13 6.18 -17.31 -7.66
N THR A 14 6.81 -16.18 -7.32
CA THR A 14 6.14 -14.88 -7.34
C THR A 14 5.63 -14.49 -8.73
N VAL A 15 6.41 -14.75 -9.78
CA VAL A 15 5.99 -14.48 -11.17
C VAL A 15 4.80 -15.36 -11.55
N LEU A 16 4.82 -16.64 -11.19
CA LEU A 16 3.71 -17.56 -11.45
C LEU A 16 2.42 -17.13 -10.75
N ILE A 17 2.50 -16.69 -9.49
CA ILE A 17 1.35 -16.16 -8.75
C ILE A 17 0.75 -14.95 -9.49
N ALA A 18 1.58 -14.01 -9.94
CA ALA A 18 1.11 -12.82 -10.65
C ALA A 18 0.34 -13.16 -11.93
N VAL A 19 0.82 -14.15 -12.69
CA VAL A 19 0.13 -14.64 -13.91
C VAL A 19 -1.21 -15.28 -13.57
N ILE A 20 -1.24 -16.17 -12.55
CA ILE A 20 -2.48 -16.82 -12.10
C ILE A 20 -3.50 -15.77 -11.63
N PHE A 21 -3.05 -14.76 -10.89
CA PHE A 21 -3.90 -13.69 -10.39
C PHE A 21 -4.53 -12.88 -11.53
N SER A 22 -3.71 -12.49 -12.51
CA SER A 22 -4.19 -11.79 -13.71
C SER A 22 -5.30 -12.58 -14.41
N GLN A 23 -5.08 -13.88 -14.60
CA GLN A 23 -6.05 -14.73 -15.29
C GLN A 23 -7.33 -14.95 -14.48
N ALA A 24 -7.21 -15.12 -13.17
CA ALA A 24 -8.36 -15.37 -12.30
C ALA A 24 -9.32 -14.18 -12.18
N ILE A 25 -8.79 -12.95 -12.24
CA ILE A 25 -9.61 -11.74 -12.26
C ILE A 25 -10.48 -11.70 -13.52
N LEU A 26 -9.94 -12.09 -14.68
CA LEU A 26 -10.68 -12.15 -15.94
C LEU A 26 -11.84 -13.16 -15.90
N TYR A 27 -11.61 -14.32 -15.27
CA TYR A 27 -12.64 -15.36 -15.10
C TYR A 27 -13.60 -15.11 -13.92
N GLN A 28 -13.45 -13.99 -13.20
CA GLN A 28 -14.25 -13.63 -12.02
C GLN A 28 -14.26 -14.71 -10.92
N ASN A 29 -13.22 -15.56 -10.87
CA ASN A 29 -13.11 -16.61 -9.88
C ASN A 29 -12.07 -16.21 -8.82
N TYR A 30 -12.55 -15.59 -7.74
CA TYR A 30 -11.70 -15.05 -6.67
C TYR A 30 -11.19 -16.10 -5.68
N LEU A 31 -11.70 -17.34 -5.74
CA LEU A 31 -11.22 -18.43 -4.89
C LEU A 31 -9.85 -18.95 -5.35
N ILE A 32 -9.58 -18.94 -6.66
CA ILE A 32 -8.31 -19.42 -7.24
C ILE A 32 -7.11 -18.59 -6.75
N PRO A 33 -7.12 -17.23 -6.79
CA PRO A 33 -6.05 -16.40 -6.25
C PRO A 33 -5.79 -16.66 -4.77
N LEU A 34 -6.86 -16.82 -3.98
CA LEU A 34 -6.77 -16.98 -2.54
C LEU A 34 -6.15 -18.34 -2.17
N ALA A 35 -6.59 -19.41 -2.83
CA ALA A 35 -6.02 -20.74 -2.67
C ALA A 35 -4.55 -20.81 -3.10
N THR A 36 -4.21 -20.22 -4.26
CA THR A 36 -2.83 -20.22 -4.78
C THR A 36 -1.89 -19.39 -3.91
N LEU A 37 -2.36 -18.28 -3.34
CA LEU A 37 -1.60 -17.49 -2.37
C LEU A 37 -1.25 -18.34 -1.13
N VAL A 38 -2.23 -19.03 -0.54
CA VAL A 38 -2.02 -19.91 0.63
C VAL A 38 -1.03 -21.03 0.33
N VAL A 39 -1.25 -21.76 -0.78
CA VAL A 39 -0.38 -22.88 -1.18
C VAL A 39 1.05 -22.39 -1.43
N ALA A 40 1.23 -21.31 -2.19
CA ALA A 40 2.55 -20.78 -2.49
C ALA A 40 3.28 -20.29 -1.22
N SER A 41 2.56 -19.72 -0.26
CA SER A 41 3.11 -19.31 1.04
C SER A 41 3.64 -20.51 1.81
N LEU A 42 2.85 -21.58 1.93
CA LEU A 42 3.25 -22.80 2.62
C LEU A 42 4.48 -23.44 1.95
N VAL A 43 4.49 -23.49 0.61
CA VAL A 43 5.65 -23.98 -0.16
C VAL A 43 6.90 -23.13 0.12
N LEU A 44 6.79 -21.80 0.09
CA LEU A 44 7.92 -20.91 0.36
C LEU A 44 8.42 -21.04 1.80
N ILE A 45 7.52 -21.15 2.78
CA ILE A 45 7.86 -21.38 4.19
C ILE A 45 8.60 -22.71 4.32
N PHE A 46 8.07 -23.79 3.74
CA PHE A 46 8.72 -25.11 3.76
C PHE A 46 10.13 -25.06 3.12
N LEU A 47 10.26 -24.44 1.96
CA LEU A 47 11.55 -24.30 1.29
C LEU A 47 12.55 -23.45 2.09
N ARG A 48 12.06 -22.41 2.79
CA ARG A 48 12.90 -21.57 3.66
C ARG A 48 13.50 -22.36 4.81
N HIS A 49 12.76 -23.28 5.41
CA HIS A 49 13.29 -24.16 6.48
C HIS A 49 14.43 -25.07 6.00
N ARG A 50 14.55 -25.31 4.69
CA ARG A 50 15.63 -26.14 4.10
C ARG A 50 16.88 -25.31 3.74
N VAL A 51 16.88 -23.99 3.96
CA VAL A 51 18.04 -23.13 3.68
C VAL A 51 18.98 -23.15 4.89
N LYS A 52 20.23 -23.57 4.68
CA LYS A 52 21.27 -23.48 5.71
C LYS A 52 21.87 -22.08 5.65
N GLU A 53 21.60 -21.28 6.67
CA GLU A 53 22.09 -19.90 6.81
C GLU A 53 23.18 -19.90 7.89
N VAL A 54 24.40 -19.45 7.55
CA VAL A 54 25.43 -19.13 8.55
C VAL A 54 25.13 -17.72 9.02
N ILE A 55 24.57 -17.57 10.22
CA ILE A 55 24.27 -16.26 10.81
C ILE A 55 25.18 -16.11 12.03
N ALA A 56 26.34 -15.48 11.83
CA ALA A 56 27.18 -15.00 12.91
C ALA A 56 27.11 -13.46 12.94
N ASP A 57 26.52 -12.96 14.02
CA ASP A 57 26.90 -11.75 14.74
C ASP A 57 26.49 -10.35 14.20
N GLU A 58 25.18 -10.03 14.26
CA GLU A 58 24.61 -8.67 14.43
C GLU A 58 23.15 -8.76 14.96
N ARG A 59 22.95 -9.44 16.10
CA ARG A 59 21.64 -9.98 16.53
C ARG A 59 20.55 -8.93 16.78
N ASP A 60 20.89 -7.73 17.24
CA ASP A 60 19.89 -6.71 17.62
C ASP A 60 19.41 -5.84 16.44
N TYR A 61 20.32 -5.45 15.54
CA TYR A 61 19.95 -4.78 14.28
C TYR A 61 19.16 -5.73 13.35
N ALA A 62 19.55 -7.01 13.34
CA ALA A 62 18.79 -8.05 12.63
C ALA A 62 17.39 -8.24 13.19
N ASN A 63 17.21 -8.20 14.52
CA ASN A 63 15.92 -8.39 15.16
C ASN A 63 14.95 -7.23 14.90
N ALA A 64 15.40 -5.96 14.97
CA ALA A 64 14.54 -4.81 14.68
C ALA A 64 14.06 -4.80 13.20
N GLY A 65 14.97 -5.05 12.26
CA GLY A 65 14.60 -5.18 10.84
C GLY A 65 13.66 -6.36 10.57
N LYS A 66 13.86 -7.47 11.30
CA LYS A 66 13.02 -8.67 11.20
C LYS A 66 11.61 -8.42 11.71
N SER A 67 11.43 -7.72 12.84
CA SER A 67 10.10 -7.36 13.36
C SER A 67 9.32 -6.49 12.38
N ALA A 68 9.95 -5.47 11.80
CA ALA A 68 9.31 -4.63 10.78
C ALA A 68 8.93 -5.44 9.52
N SER A 69 9.78 -6.39 9.12
CA SER A 69 9.49 -7.28 7.98
C SER A 69 8.32 -8.23 8.24
N TRP A 70 8.16 -8.71 9.48
CA TRP A 70 7.00 -9.52 9.87
C TRP A 70 5.72 -8.70 9.91
N ALA A 71 5.78 -7.47 10.44
CA ALA A 71 4.63 -6.58 10.49
C ALA A 71 4.07 -6.28 9.09
N ILE A 72 4.93 -5.89 8.14
CA ILE A 72 4.48 -5.63 6.76
C ILE A 72 3.95 -6.91 6.10
N GLN A 73 4.56 -8.07 6.38
CA GLN A 73 4.11 -9.33 5.78
C GLN A 73 2.73 -9.75 6.31
N ILE A 74 2.49 -9.67 7.61
CA ILE A 74 1.19 -9.98 8.22
C ILE A 74 0.12 -9.01 7.70
N TYR A 75 0.42 -7.71 7.69
CA TYR A 75 -0.49 -6.69 7.16
C TYR A 75 -0.87 -6.96 5.70
N SER A 76 0.12 -7.20 4.83
CA SER A 76 -0.14 -7.46 3.41
C SER A 76 -0.98 -8.72 3.20
N TRP A 77 -0.77 -9.77 4.00
CA TRP A 77 -1.59 -10.98 3.94
C TRP A 77 -3.05 -10.72 4.28
N ILE A 78 -3.30 -10.02 5.38
CA ILE A 78 -4.65 -9.66 5.82
C ILE A 78 -5.32 -8.75 4.78
N ALA A 79 -4.60 -7.73 4.30
CA ALA A 79 -5.11 -6.77 3.32
C ALA A 79 -5.50 -7.45 1.99
N VAL A 80 -4.69 -8.39 1.50
CA VAL A 80 -5.00 -9.15 0.27
C VAL A 80 -6.26 -10.00 0.43
N VAL A 81 -6.42 -10.69 1.57
CA VAL A 81 -7.62 -11.48 1.83
C VAL A 81 -8.86 -10.58 1.89
N ILE A 82 -8.81 -9.48 2.64
CA ILE A 82 -9.92 -8.52 2.76
C ILE A 82 -10.27 -7.92 1.40
N MET A 83 -9.27 -7.52 0.61
CA MET A 83 -9.45 -7.00 -0.74
C MET A 83 -10.25 -7.97 -1.62
N PHE A 84 -9.85 -9.24 -1.68
CA PHE A 84 -10.54 -10.22 -2.53
C PHE A 84 -11.95 -10.54 -2.04
N VAL A 85 -12.17 -10.58 -0.72
CA VAL A 85 -13.51 -10.77 -0.15
C VAL A 85 -14.43 -9.61 -0.52
N LEU A 86 -13.98 -8.36 -0.32
CA LEU A 86 -14.75 -7.16 -0.68
C LEU A 86 -15.01 -7.09 -2.19
N TYR A 87 -13.99 -7.35 -3.00
CA TYR A 87 -14.12 -7.32 -4.46
C TYR A 87 -15.06 -8.42 -4.97
N GLY A 88 -15.06 -9.60 -4.35
CA GLY A 88 -16.00 -10.69 -4.66
C GLY A 88 -17.45 -10.36 -4.34
N PHE A 89 -17.70 -9.55 -3.31
CA PHE A 89 -19.04 -9.08 -2.92
C PHE A 89 -19.50 -7.81 -3.64
N LYS A 90 -18.80 -7.34 -4.68
CA LYS A 90 -19.19 -6.14 -5.42
C LYS A 90 -20.62 -6.17 -5.99
N ASN A 91 -21.14 -7.36 -6.27
CA ASN A 91 -22.51 -7.54 -6.78
C ASN A 91 -23.58 -7.29 -5.69
N LEU A 92 -23.23 -7.46 -4.41
CA LEU A 92 -24.14 -7.19 -3.27
C LEU A 92 -24.20 -5.69 -2.96
N ASN A 93 -23.06 -5.00 -3.05
CA ASN A 93 -22.98 -3.56 -2.86
C ASN A 93 -21.89 -2.97 -3.76
N PRO A 94 -22.24 -2.09 -4.73
CA PRO A 94 -21.27 -1.44 -5.61
C PRO A 94 -20.18 -0.64 -4.88
N SER A 95 -20.41 -0.21 -3.64
CA SER A 95 -19.41 0.49 -2.83
C SER A 95 -18.23 -0.39 -2.40
N TYR A 96 -18.33 -1.72 -2.45
CA TYR A 96 -17.22 -2.60 -2.06
C TYR A 96 -16.07 -2.63 -3.09
N GLU A 97 -16.37 -2.42 -4.37
CA GLU A 97 -15.34 -2.35 -5.42
C GLU A 97 -14.33 -1.22 -5.19
N PRO A 98 -14.73 0.06 -5.03
CA PRO A 98 -13.78 1.13 -4.79
C PRO A 98 -13.02 0.94 -3.47
N ILE A 99 -13.65 0.44 -2.41
CA ILE A 99 -12.98 0.16 -1.12
C ILE A 99 -11.87 -0.88 -1.32
N ALA A 100 -12.17 -1.99 -2.01
CA ALA A 100 -11.18 -3.03 -2.30
C ALA A 100 -10.01 -2.49 -3.13
N ILE A 101 -10.30 -1.71 -4.17
CA ILE A 101 -9.28 -1.12 -5.05
C ILE A 101 -8.39 -0.13 -4.27
N THR A 102 -8.97 0.75 -3.45
CA THR A 102 -8.22 1.67 -2.60
C THR A 102 -7.30 0.93 -1.62
N LEU A 103 -7.80 -0.14 -1.00
CA LEU A 103 -7.00 -0.98 -0.10
C LEU A 103 -5.83 -1.67 -0.83
N ALA A 104 -6.04 -2.12 -2.06
CA ALA A 104 -5.01 -2.71 -2.88
C ALA A 104 -3.89 -1.70 -3.21
N TYR A 105 -4.26 -0.51 -3.69
CA TYR A 105 -3.28 0.51 -4.05
C TYR A 105 -2.51 1.05 -2.84
N SER A 106 -3.19 1.26 -1.71
CA SER A 106 -2.52 1.72 -0.47
C SER A 106 -1.55 0.67 0.07
N THR A 107 -1.89 -0.62 0.00
CA THR A 107 -1.00 -1.71 0.40
C THR A 107 0.22 -1.82 -0.50
N CYS A 108 0.05 -1.71 -1.82
CA CYS A 108 1.17 -1.68 -2.77
C CYS A 108 2.09 -0.46 -2.52
N ALA A 109 1.51 0.72 -2.32
CA ALA A 109 2.26 1.93 -2.00
C ALA A 109 3.07 1.76 -0.70
N LEU A 110 2.46 1.21 0.35
CA LEU A 110 3.14 0.93 1.63
C LEU A 110 4.32 -0.02 1.45
N MET A 111 4.19 -1.06 0.63
CA MET A 111 5.29 -2.00 0.34
C MET A 111 6.45 -1.33 -0.41
N ILE A 112 6.15 -0.45 -1.36
CA ILE A 112 7.17 0.34 -2.08
C ILE A 112 7.88 1.28 -1.11
N ILE A 113 7.12 2.02 -0.31
CA ILE A 113 7.63 2.94 0.70
C ILE A 113 8.54 2.19 1.68
N TYR A 114 8.09 1.07 2.23
CA TYR A 114 8.91 0.23 3.11
C TYR A 114 10.24 -0.19 2.47
N SER A 115 10.20 -0.65 1.21
CA SER A 115 11.41 -1.03 0.45
C SER A 115 12.38 0.14 0.25
N LEU A 116 11.84 1.32 -0.09
CA LEU A 116 12.63 2.55 -0.24
C LEU A 116 13.27 2.98 1.07
N PHE A 117 12.51 3.00 2.16
CA PHE A 117 13.02 3.33 3.49
C PHE A 117 14.12 2.37 3.94
N PHE A 118 13.93 1.06 3.75
CA PHE A 118 14.95 0.06 4.09
C PHE A 118 16.24 0.26 3.27
N LYS A 119 16.12 0.53 1.97
CA LYS A 119 17.26 0.83 1.10
C LYS A 119 17.96 2.13 1.50
N PHE A 120 17.19 3.15 1.85
CA PHE A 120 17.71 4.44 2.25
C PHE A 120 18.44 4.38 3.59
N GLN A 121 17.87 3.73 4.60
CA GLN A 121 18.53 3.50 5.90
C GLN A 121 19.82 2.69 5.75
N ASN A 122 19.86 1.72 4.83
CA ASN A 122 21.07 0.94 4.59
C ASN A 122 22.19 1.77 3.92
N LYS A 123 21.84 2.71 3.02
CA LYS A 123 22.82 3.58 2.36
C LYS A 123 23.24 4.80 3.19
N VAL A 124 22.31 5.36 3.94
CA VAL A 124 22.49 6.58 4.72
C VAL A 124 22.39 6.20 6.19
N LYS A 125 23.54 6.00 6.84
CA LYS A 125 23.61 5.90 8.30
C LYS A 125 23.15 7.24 8.87
N PHE A 126 21.86 7.36 9.16
CA PHE A 126 21.29 8.54 9.80
C PHE A 126 21.97 8.70 11.16
N SER A 127 22.88 9.67 11.24
CA SER A 127 23.46 10.09 12.52
C SER A 127 22.31 10.60 13.41
N GLN A 128 22.17 9.99 14.59
CA GLN A 128 21.05 10.15 15.52
C GLN A 128 20.98 11.54 16.19
N SER A 129 20.96 12.63 15.42
CA SER A 129 20.40 13.88 15.95
C SER A 129 18.87 13.78 15.94
N LYS A 130 18.34 12.92 16.83
CA LYS A 130 16.91 12.57 16.95
C LYS A 130 16.01 13.80 16.86
N ASN A 131 16.44 14.92 17.44
CA ASN A 131 15.69 16.16 17.49
C ASN A 131 15.53 16.83 16.11
N LYS A 132 16.56 16.84 15.26
CA LYS A 132 16.47 17.49 13.93
C LYS A 132 15.54 16.73 12.99
N PHE A 133 15.56 15.40 13.06
CA PHE A 133 14.69 14.55 12.25
C PHE A 133 13.22 14.64 12.69
N ILE A 134 12.96 14.65 14.01
CA ILE A 134 11.61 14.84 14.55
C ILE A 134 11.06 16.21 14.14
N ILE A 135 11.86 17.28 14.27
CA ILE A 135 11.46 18.63 13.84
C ILE A 135 11.14 18.66 12.35
N PHE A 136 11.96 18.01 11.50
CA PHE A 136 11.70 17.92 10.06
C PHE A 136 10.37 17.21 9.75
N ILE A 137 10.08 16.08 10.40
CA ILE A 137 8.80 15.36 10.22
C ILE A 137 7.62 16.20 10.66
N ILE A 138 7.72 16.91 11.79
CA ILE A 138 6.66 17.79 12.30
C ILE A 138 6.39 18.91 11.29
N ILE A 139 7.42 19.58 10.80
CA ILE A 139 7.29 20.66 9.80
C ILE A 139 6.63 20.11 8.52
N LEU A 140 7.10 18.96 8.02
CA LEU A 140 6.53 18.33 6.83
C LEU A 140 5.05 17.97 7.03
N SER A 141 4.69 17.45 8.21
CA SER A 141 3.31 17.09 8.54
C SER A 141 2.40 18.32 8.64
N ILE A 142 2.89 19.42 9.22
CA ILE A 142 2.15 20.71 9.27
C ILE A 142 1.95 21.26 7.85
N LEU A 143 2.99 21.23 7.01
CA LEU A 143 2.87 21.67 5.62
C LEU A 143 1.87 20.82 4.82
N ALA A 144 1.89 19.50 5.02
CA ALA A 144 0.91 18.60 4.41
C ALA A 144 -0.52 18.85 4.92
N ALA A 145 -0.69 19.13 6.22
CA ALA A 145 -1.99 19.49 6.80
C ALA A 145 -2.51 20.82 6.23
N ILE A 146 -1.67 21.85 6.12
CA ILE A 146 -2.05 23.13 5.49
C ILE A 146 -2.41 22.91 4.02
N PHE A 147 -1.62 22.13 3.29
CA PHE A 147 -1.87 21.84 1.87
C PHE A 147 -3.18 21.07 1.66
N THR A 148 -3.47 20.07 2.50
CA THR A 148 -4.73 19.32 2.45
C THR A 148 -5.91 20.19 2.84
N LEU A 149 -5.82 20.96 3.93
CA LEU A 149 -6.86 21.93 4.31
C LEU A 149 -7.13 22.91 3.18
N ARG A 150 -6.09 23.42 2.51
CA ARG A 150 -6.24 24.32 1.37
C ARG A 150 -6.91 23.64 0.16
N LEU A 151 -6.51 22.40 -0.16
CA LEU A 151 -7.12 21.64 -1.25
C LEU A 151 -8.61 21.31 -1.01
N PHE A 152 -8.99 21.03 0.24
CA PHE A 152 -10.35 20.65 0.59
C PHE A 152 -11.22 21.80 1.12
N SER A 153 -10.66 23.01 1.29
CA SER A 153 -11.37 24.21 1.78
C SER A 153 -12.50 24.65 0.85
N GLY A 154 -12.41 24.36 -0.46
CA GLY A 154 -13.44 24.76 -1.43
C GLY A 154 -13.56 26.28 -1.62
N GLU A 155 -12.49 27.03 -1.30
CA GLU A 155 -12.42 28.49 -1.37
C GLU A 155 -12.65 29.02 -2.81
N ASP A 156 -12.10 28.33 -3.82
CA ASP A 156 -12.24 28.67 -5.24
C ASP A 156 -13.37 27.85 -5.89
N ASN A 157 -14.62 28.15 -5.56
CA ASN A 157 -15.78 27.39 -6.07
C ASN A 157 -16.99 28.29 -6.40
N TRP A 158 -17.97 27.74 -7.12
CA TRP A 158 -19.26 28.39 -7.33
C TRP A 158 -20.19 28.07 -6.17
N VAL A 159 -20.75 29.10 -5.54
CA VAL A 159 -21.67 28.95 -4.42
C VAL A 159 -23.06 29.37 -4.86
N CYS A 160 -24.06 28.53 -4.59
CA CYS A 160 -25.46 28.82 -4.89
C CYS A 160 -26.01 29.74 -3.79
N GLN A 161 -26.32 30.99 -4.13
CA GLN A 161 -26.97 31.94 -3.22
C GLN A 161 -28.18 32.55 -3.92
N ASN A 162 -29.34 32.53 -3.27
CA ASN A 162 -30.59 33.08 -3.80
C ASN A 162 -30.97 32.58 -5.20
N GLY A 163 -30.71 31.31 -5.51
CA GLY A 163 -31.03 30.71 -6.81
C GLY A 163 -30.09 31.11 -7.96
N GLN A 164 -28.97 31.78 -7.66
CA GLN A 164 -27.94 32.12 -8.65
C GLN A 164 -26.57 31.59 -8.21
N TRP A 165 -25.78 31.12 -9.19
CA TRP A 165 -24.38 30.76 -8.95
C TRP A 165 -23.55 32.02 -8.82
N ILE A 166 -23.10 32.31 -7.60
CA ILE A 166 -22.20 33.42 -7.31
C ILE A 166 -20.78 32.89 -7.26
N LYS A 167 -19.87 33.59 -7.94
CA LYS A 167 -18.45 33.25 -7.96
C LYS A 167 -17.85 33.49 -6.57
N HIS A 168 -17.29 32.47 -5.94
CA HIS A 168 -16.56 32.58 -4.68
C HIS A 168 -15.07 32.25 -4.94
N GLY A 169 -14.18 33.16 -4.56
CA GLY A 169 -12.75 33.06 -4.90
C GLY A 169 -12.48 33.24 -6.40
N SER A 170 -11.54 32.46 -6.94
CA SER A 170 -11.16 32.46 -8.36
C SER A 170 -11.21 31.07 -8.98
N PRO A 171 -12.41 30.46 -9.13
CA PRO A 171 -12.55 29.16 -9.79
C PRO A 171 -12.05 29.24 -11.24
N ASN A 172 -11.16 28.31 -11.60
CA ASN A 172 -10.61 28.17 -12.95
C ASN A 172 -11.55 27.40 -13.91
N PHE A 173 -12.78 27.12 -13.49
CA PHE A 173 -13.80 26.38 -14.24
C PHE A 173 -15.09 27.20 -14.38
N SER A 174 -15.81 27.00 -15.48
CA SER A 174 -17.07 27.72 -15.76
C SER A 174 -18.16 27.37 -14.75
N ALA A 175 -19.12 28.29 -14.57
CA ALA A 175 -20.26 28.07 -13.69
C ALA A 175 -21.02 26.78 -14.05
N PRO A 176 -21.54 26.03 -13.06
CA PRO A 176 -22.35 24.86 -13.32
C PRO A 176 -23.58 25.21 -14.17
N THR A 177 -23.89 24.39 -15.17
CA THR A 177 -25.09 24.54 -16.01
C THR A 177 -26.35 24.01 -15.33
N THR A 178 -26.21 23.36 -14.17
CA THR A 178 -27.32 22.86 -13.37
C THR A 178 -28.05 24.00 -12.67
N LEU A 179 -29.38 23.93 -12.62
CA LEU A 179 -30.23 24.86 -11.88
C LEU A 179 -29.78 24.92 -10.41
N CYS A 180 -29.37 26.10 -9.96
CA CYS A 180 -29.07 26.40 -8.56
C CYS A 180 -30.37 26.36 -7.76
N LYS A 181 -30.44 25.45 -6.78
CA LYS A 181 -31.56 25.24 -5.86
C LYS A 181 -31.06 25.36 -4.44
#